data_AF-A0A2M8N4E6-F1
#
_entry.id   AF-A0A2M8N4E6-F1
#
_cell.length_a   1.000
_cell.length_b   1.000
_cell.length_c   1.000
_cell.angle_alpha   90.00
_cell.angle_beta   90.00
_cell.angle_gamma   90.00
#
_symmetry.space_group_name_H-M   'P 1'
#
loop_
_entity.id
_entity.type
_entity.pdbx_description
1 polymer ?
#
loop_
_entity_poly.entity_id
_entity_poly.type
_entity_poly.pdbx_seq_one_letter_code
_entity_poly.pdbx_strand_id
1 'polypeptide(L)' 'MSGDNQKSSLRKDIDENLKRVYEAALKEEVPDRFKLLLEQLKAKEAGK' A
#
# COMPACT_ATOMS: atom_id res chain seq x y z
N MET A 1 -14.40 -33.11 6.12
CA MET A 1 -14.79 -31.72 6.46
C MET A 1 -13.70 -30.93 7.22
N SER A 2 -12.51 -31.47 7.49
CA SER A 2 -11.51 -30.80 8.37
C SER A 2 -10.51 -29.87 7.64
N GLY A 3 -10.31 -30.04 6.33
CA GLY A 3 -9.32 -29.26 5.57
C GLY A 3 -9.78 -27.85 5.16
N ASP A 4 -11.08 -27.63 4.99
CA ASP A 4 -11.61 -26.31 4.62
C ASP A 4 -11.53 -25.29 5.77
N ASN A 5 -11.63 -25.75 7.01
CA ASN A 5 -11.54 -24.87 8.18
C ASN A 5 -10.10 -24.38 8.45
N GLN A 6 -9.10 -25.19 8.08
CA GLN A 6 -7.69 -24.76 8.14
C GLN A 6 -7.34 -23.79 7.00
N LYS A 7 -7.92 -23.98 5.81
CA LYS A 7 -7.75 -23.02 4.70
C LYS A 7 -8.45 -21.69 4.98
N SER A 8 -9.61 -21.70 5.64
CA SER A 8 -10.34 -20.48 5.99
C SER A 8 -9.64 -19.65 7.07
N SER A 9 -9.06 -20.31 8.08
CA SER A 9 -8.23 -19.64 9.10
C SER A 9 -6.95 -19.06 8.48
N LEU A 10 -6.22 -19.83 7.68
CA LEU A 10 -5.02 -19.33 7.00
C LEU A 10 -5.30 -18.11 6.11
N ARG A 11 -6.43 -18.08 5.40
CA ARG A 11 -6.83 -16.92 4.58
C ARG A 11 -7.08 -15.68 5.44
N LYS A 12 -7.79 -15.83 6.57
CA LYS A 12 -8.01 -14.72 7.51
C LYS A 12 -6.70 -14.15 8.03
N ASP A 13 -5.76 -15.02 8.40
CA ASP A 13 -4.45 -14.58 8.89
C ASP A 13 -3.66 -13.83 7.81
N ILE A 14 -3.74 -14.27 6.55
CA ILE A 14 -3.13 -13.57 5.41
C ILE A 14 -3.77 -12.18 5.23
N ASP A 15 -5.09 -12.10 5.24
CA ASP A 15 -5.83 -10.85 5.06
C ASP A 15 -5.52 -9.84 6.18
N GLU A 16 -5.45 -10.30 7.43
CA GLU A 16 -5.07 -9.48 8.59
C GLU A 16 -3.64 -8.95 8.47
N ASN A 17 -2.70 -9.79 8.04
CA ASN A 17 -1.32 -9.39 7.83
C ASN A 17 -1.18 -8.36 6.71
N LEU A 18 -1.86 -8.56 5.58
CA LEU A 18 -1.88 -7.60 4.47
C LEU A 18 -2.47 -6.27 4.93
N LYS A 19 -3.62 -6.28 5.61
CA LYS A 19 -4.25 -5.07 6.14
C LYS A 19 -3.29 -4.30 7.06
N ARG A 20 -2.63 -4.98 7.98
CA ARG A 20 -1.66 -4.37 8.90
C ARG A 20 -0.49 -3.71 8.16
N VAL A 21 0.05 -4.35 7.14
CA VAL A 21 1.16 -3.79 6.34
C VAL A 21 0.72 -2.55 5.57
N TYR A 22 -0.45 -2.59 4.93
CA TYR A 22 -0.99 -1.43 4.22
C TYR A 22 -1.31 -0.27 5.18
N GLU A 23 -1.90 -0.54 6.34
CA GLU A 23 -2.15 0.48 7.37
C GLU A 23 -0.87 1.11 7.91
N ALA A 24 0.21 0.33 8.03
CA ALA A 24 1.52 0.85 8.41
C ALA A 24 2.09 1.76 7.31
N ALA A 25 2.06 1.30 6.05
CA ALA A 25 2.55 2.07 4.91
C ALA A 25 1.78 3.40 4.71
N LEU A 26 0.49 3.45 5.05
CA LEU A 26 -0.32 4.68 5.01
C LEU A 26 0.12 5.74 6.03
N LYS A 27 0.79 5.35 7.11
CA LYS A 27 1.28 6.27 8.15
C LYS A 27 2.68 6.78 7.83
N GLU A 28 3.38 6.14 6.90
CA GLU A 28 4.71 6.57 6.47
C GLU A 28 4.59 7.80 5.59
N GLU A 29 5.51 8.75 5.77
CA GLU A 29 5.57 9.91 4.90
C GLU A 29 5.98 9.52 3.48
N VAL A 30 5.37 10.18 2.50
CA VAL A 30 5.75 10.00 1.09
C VAL A 30 7.22 10.41 0.90
N PRO A 31 8.08 9.53 0.35
CA PRO A 31 9.48 9.86 0.14
C PRO A 31 9.68 11.12 -0.74
N ASP A 32 10.65 11.94 -0.39
CA ASP A 32 10.87 13.25 -1.03
C ASP A 32 11.12 13.17 -2.53
N ARG A 33 11.76 12.07 -3.00
CA ARG A 33 11.94 11.83 -4.43
C ARG A 33 10.62 11.83 -5.20
N PHE A 34 9.54 11.29 -4.63
CA PHE A 34 8.24 11.30 -5.29
C PHE A 34 7.62 12.69 -5.29
N LYS A 35 7.76 13.46 -4.20
CA LYS A 35 7.32 14.85 -4.15
C LYS A 35 8.01 15.69 -5.24
N LEU A 36 9.33 15.53 -5.38
CA LEU A 36 10.13 16.19 -6.42
C LEU A 36 9.66 15.83 -7.84
N LEU A 37 9.35 14.55 -8.09
CA LEU A 37 8.83 14.12 -9.39
C LEU A 37 7.45 14.75 -9.69
N LEU A 38 6.58 14.85 -8.68
CA LEU A 38 5.28 15.51 -8.84
C LEU A 38 5.43 17.02 -9.14
N GLU A 39 6.39 17.68 -8.51
CA GLU A 39 6.73 19.08 -8.81
C GLU A 39 7.25 19.25 -10.23
N GLN A 40 8.15 18.37 -10.67
CA GLN A 40 8.66 18.37 -12.05
C GLN A 40 7.55 18.19 -13.08
N LEU A 41 6.59 17.30 -12.82
CA LEU A 41 5.44 17.09 -13.69
C LEU A 41 4.56 18.34 -13.77
N LYS A 42 4.21 18.94 -12.62
CA LYS A 42 3.41 20.18 -12.56
C LYS A 42 4.08 21.34 -13.30
N ALA A 43 5.39 21.51 -13.12
CA ALA A 43 6.16 22.56 -13.82
C ALA A 43 6.14 22.36 -15.34
N LYS A 44 6.22 21.11 -15.79
CA LYS A 44 6.14 20.78 -17.22
C LYS A 44 4.76 21.02 -17.81
N GLU A 45 3.70 20.83 -17.04
CA GLU A 45 2.33 21.15 -17.45
C GLU A 45 2.06 22.65 -17.47
N ALA A 46 2.57 23.42 -16.50
CA ALA A 46 2.38 24.87 -16.42
C ALA A 46 3.20 25.67 -17.45
N GLY A 47 4.28 25.09 -17.98
CA GLY A 47 5.08 25.67 -19.06
C GLY A 47 4.60 25.34 -20.48
N LYS A 48 3.48 24.63 -20.62
CA LYS A 48 2.74 24.46 -21.89
C LYS A 48 1.66 25.52 -22.01
#